data_AF-A0A2V8BHE1-F1
#
_entry.id   AF-A0A2V8BHE1-F1
#
_cell.length_a   1.000
_cell.length_b   1.000
_cell.length_c   1.000
_cell.angle_alpha   90.00
_cell.angle_beta   90.00
_cell.angle_gamma   90.00
#
_symmetry.space_group_name_H-M   'P 1'
#
loop_
_entity.id
_entity.type
_entity.pdbx_description
1 polymer ?
#
loop_
_entity_poly.entity_id
_entity_poly.type
_entity_poly.pdbx_seq_one_letter_code
_entity_poly.pdbx_strand_id
1 'polypeptide(L)'
;VRYAVLGGTTRPALLFVTGGGELNREAFYLQHALTAGIPSDAGYRVTSVSGAQLSAAAGETLTSSAAVIVLSTRGLERRGREALASYVRNGGGVLVAVGPDVDGDVVADVLGSGSTLRVATAGVRPGPRALAPADVRHPIFQAFAANPAVLGLVTFDTVARIGGSACQTLARFTTGDAAVLECPAGDGRALVLASDVGNRWNDFPLHATFVPFAHEVVRYLASARVHASEYLVADAPAGVPRRPGVFTLAGASQSAPARRVAVNVDPREADPSRLSVDEFLSAVTRMKDAGLSPARVEARQQEDEQHLWLYLLAIMTIALALEGVIAAKTV
;
A
#
# COMPACT_ATOMS: atom_id res chain seq x y z
N VAL A 1 -0.81 2.42 -25.50
CA VAL A 1 -1.42 1.81 -24.30
C VAL A 1 -2.18 0.56 -24.72
N ARG A 2 -1.75 -0.66 -24.36
CA ARG A 2 -2.39 -1.91 -24.83
C ARG A 2 -2.34 -3.04 -23.79
N TYR A 3 -3.05 -2.85 -22.69
CA TYR A 3 -3.63 -3.95 -21.93
C TYR A 3 -4.93 -3.48 -21.28
N ALA A 4 -5.89 -4.40 -21.13
CA ALA A 4 -7.10 -4.21 -20.34
C ALA A 4 -7.43 -5.53 -19.66
N VAL A 5 -7.49 -5.52 -18.33
CA VAL A 5 -7.92 -6.68 -17.54
C VAL A 5 -9.45 -6.73 -17.58
N LEU A 6 -10.00 -7.64 -18.39
CA LEU A 6 -11.44 -7.87 -18.47
C LEU A 6 -11.84 -8.99 -17.50
N GLY A 7 -11.92 -8.68 -16.20
CA GLY A 7 -12.48 -9.60 -15.22
C GLY A 7 -12.09 -9.35 -13.77
N GLY A 8 -13.02 -8.73 -13.02
CA GLY A 8 -13.12 -8.71 -11.56
C GLY A 8 -11.90 -8.19 -10.80
N THR A 9 -11.92 -6.93 -10.40
CA THR A 9 -11.08 -6.40 -9.32
C THR A 9 -11.40 -7.20 -8.05
N THR A 10 -10.72 -8.34 -7.86
CA THR A 10 -10.85 -9.12 -6.64
C THR A 10 -10.14 -8.31 -5.56
N ARG A 11 -10.94 -7.50 -4.86
CA ARG A 11 -10.48 -6.66 -3.75
C ARG A 11 -9.72 -7.56 -2.77
N PRO A 12 -8.46 -7.23 -2.44
CA PRO A 12 -7.70 -8.00 -1.47
C PRO A 12 -8.48 -8.11 -0.17
N ALA A 13 -8.58 -9.33 0.36
CA ALA A 13 -9.38 -9.63 1.53
C ALA A 13 -8.55 -9.41 2.81
N LEU A 14 -9.12 -8.68 3.77
CA LEU A 14 -8.55 -8.52 5.10
C LEU A 14 -9.39 -9.32 6.08
N LEU A 15 -8.73 -10.15 6.88
CA LEU A 15 -9.38 -10.95 7.90
C LEU A 15 -9.08 -10.37 9.27
N PHE A 16 -10.12 -9.99 10.00
CA PHE A 16 -10.05 -9.50 11.37
C PHE A 16 -10.38 -10.63 12.33
N VAL A 17 -9.48 -10.93 13.25
CA VAL A 17 -9.71 -11.86 14.36
C VAL A 17 -10.12 -11.06 15.58
N THR A 18 -11.41 -11.10 15.88
CA THR A 18 -12.02 -10.37 17.01
C THR A 18 -12.52 -11.35 18.05
N GLY A 19 -12.87 -10.87 19.24
CA GLY A 19 -13.29 -11.75 20.32
C GLY A 19 -14.68 -12.37 20.11
N GLY A 20 -15.59 -11.61 19.48
CA GLY A 20 -16.95 -12.05 19.16
C GLY A 20 -17.20 -12.40 17.69
N GLY A 21 -16.22 -12.18 16.80
CA GLY A 21 -16.42 -12.26 15.36
C GLY A 21 -17.15 -11.06 14.74
N GLU A 22 -17.47 -10.05 15.54
CA GLU A 22 -18.10 -8.80 15.09
C GLU A 22 -17.04 -7.71 14.84
N LEU A 23 -17.20 -6.94 13.74
CA LEU A 23 -16.32 -5.81 13.42
C LEU A 23 -16.68 -4.54 14.20
N ASN A 24 -17.98 -4.32 14.46
CA ASN A 24 -18.53 -3.02 14.83
C ASN A 24 -18.06 -2.46 16.19
N ARG A 25 -17.42 -3.27 17.04
CA ARG A 25 -16.85 -2.81 18.32
C ARG A 25 -15.33 -2.77 18.31
N GLU A 26 -14.71 -3.89 17.94
CA GLU A 26 -13.25 -4.05 18.08
C GLU A 26 -12.47 -3.48 16.88
N ALA A 27 -13.05 -3.57 15.67
CA ALA A 27 -12.41 -3.14 14.43
C ALA A 27 -13.00 -1.85 13.84
N PHE A 28 -13.95 -1.21 14.53
CA PHE A 28 -14.76 -0.10 13.99
C PHE A 28 -13.91 0.98 13.32
N TYR A 29 -12.95 1.55 14.06
CA TYR A 29 -12.12 2.64 13.56
C TYR A 29 -11.24 2.21 12.39
N LEU A 30 -10.54 1.08 12.54
CA LEU A 30 -9.64 0.57 11.50
C LEU A 30 -10.41 0.22 10.22
N GLN A 31 -11.59 -0.39 10.32
CA GLN A 31 -12.46 -0.66 9.19
C GLN A 31 -12.86 0.64 8.47
N HIS A 32 -13.33 1.64 9.21
CA HIS A 32 -13.76 2.92 8.62
C HIS A 32 -12.58 3.64 7.95
N ALA A 33 -11.41 3.64 8.58
CA ALA A 33 -10.19 4.20 8.03
C ALA A 33 -9.83 3.55 6.69
N LEU A 34 -9.90 2.22 6.59
CA LEU A 34 -9.58 1.48 5.36
C LEU A 34 -10.61 1.67 4.23
N THR A 35 -11.83 2.07 4.56
CA THR A 35 -12.85 2.44 3.57
C THR A 35 -12.82 3.92 3.19
N ALA A 36 -12.17 4.76 3.99
CA ALA A 36 -12.13 6.20 3.78
C ALA A 36 -11.26 6.55 2.56
N GLY A 37 -11.77 7.42 1.69
CA GLY A 37 -11.03 7.98 0.56
C GLY A 37 -10.74 7.03 -0.61
N ILE A 38 -11.21 5.76 -0.55
CA ILE A 38 -11.05 4.82 -1.67
C ILE A 38 -12.39 4.66 -2.42
N PRO A 39 -12.40 4.82 -3.76
CA PRO A 39 -13.53 4.42 -4.59
C PRO A 39 -13.93 2.97 -4.31
N SER A 40 -15.24 2.69 -4.31
CA SER A 40 -15.74 1.40 -3.83
C SER A 40 -15.00 0.21 -4.46
N ASP A 41 -14.66 0.28 -5.76
CA ASP A 41 -13.97 -0.72 -6.58
C ASP A 41 -12.46 -0.92 -6.31
N ALA A 42 -11.78 -0.02 -5.61
CA ALA A 42 -10.34 -0.08 -5.34
C ALA A 42 -9.98 -0.42 -3.88
N GLY A 43 -10.99 -0.61 -3.01
CA GLY A 43 -10.77 -0.85 -1.57
C GLY A 43 -10.47 -2.29 -1.18
N TYR A 44 -10.20 -2.51 0.11
CA TYR A 44 -10.08 -3.85 0.69
C TYR A 44 -11.45 -4.47 0.99
N ARG A 45 -11.57 -5.80 0.83
CA ARG A 45 -12.74 -6.54 1.32
C ARG A 45 -12.50 -6.96 2.76
N VAL A 46 -13.17 -6.31 3.70
CA VAL A 46 -13.04 -6.59 5.13
C VAL A 46 -13.97 -7.74 5.53
N THR A 47 -13.43 -8.72 6.26
CA THR A 47 -14.18 -9.83 6.87
C THR A 47 -13.70 -10.06 8.30
N SER A 48 -14.57 -10.57 9.17
CA SER A 48 -14.21 -10.91 10.55
C SER A 48 -14.57 -12.34 10.90
N VAL A 49 -13.79 -12.92 11.82
CA VAL A 49 -14.04 -14.20 12.46
C VAL A 49 -13.70 -14.10 13.94
N SER A 50 -14.35 -14.91 14.77
CA SER A 50 -13.91 -15.09 16.15
C SER A 50 -12.69 -16.00 16.24
N GLY A 51 -11.92 -15.92 17.32
CA GLY A 51 -10.82 -16.86 17.57
C GLY A 51 -11.26 -18.33 17.54
N ALA A 52 -12.47 -18.62 18.03
CA ALA A 52 -13.04 -19.97 18.03
C ALA A 52 -13.39 -20.44 16.61
N GLN A 53 -14.00 -19.57 15.78
CA GLN A 53 -14.30 -19.87 14.38
C GLN A 53 -13.02 -20.10 13.58
N LEU A 54 -12.00 -19.26 13.80
CA LEU A 54 -10.69 -19.42 13.18
C LEU A 54 -10.07 -20.76 13.58
N SER A 55 -10.15 -21.15 14.85
CA SER A 55 -9.63 -22.42 15.33
C SER A 55 -10.34 -23.63 14.71
N ALA A 56 -11.64 -23.52 14.44
CA ALA A 56 -12.42 -24.58 13.79
C ALA A 56 -12.13 -24.72 12.28
N ALA A 57 -12.04 -23.60 11.54
CA ALA A 57 -11.99 -23.60 10.07
C ALA A 57 -10.99 -22.58 9.48
N ALA A 58 -9.72 -22.67 9.87
CA ALA A 58 -8.70 -21.67 9.52
C ALA A 58 -8.23 -21.68 8.05
N GLY A 59 -8.14 -22.87 7.43
CA GLY A 59 -7.26 -23.10 6.27
C GLY A 59 -7.58 -22.24 5.05
N GLU A 60 -8.81 -22.31 4.55
CA GLU A 60 -9.23 -21.59 3.33
C GLU A 60 -9.33 -20.08 3.58
N THR A 61 -9.86 -19.68 4.73
CA THR A 61 -10.06 -18.27 5.11
C THR A 61 -8.73 -17.53 5.23
N LEU A 62 -7.72 -18.13 5.88
CA LEU A 62 -6.38 -17.53 5.98
C LEU A 62 -5.70 -17.49 4.61
N THR A 63 -5.75 -18.58 3.85
CA THR A 63 -5.05 -18.67 2.54
C THR A 63 -5.62 -17.71 1.50
N SER A 64 -6.89 -17.32 1.61
CA SER A 64 -7.53 -16.34 0.72
C SER A 64 -7.39 -14.89 1.20
N SER A 65 -6.78 -14.66 2.37
CA SER A 65 -6.60 -13.33 2.95
C SER A 65 -5.25 -12.71 2.57
N ALA A 66 -5.28 -11.46 2.12
CA ALA A 66 -4.09 -10.68 1.81
C ALA A 66 -3.31 -10.30 3.08
N ALA A 67 -4.02 -9.98 4.15
CA ALA A 67 -3.45 -9.80 5.49
C ALA A 67 -4.46 -10.18 6.58
N VAL A 68 -3.95 -10.50 7.76
CA VAL A 68 -4.74 -10.87 8.94
C VAL A 68 -4.45 -9.91 10.08
N ILE A 69 -5.49 -9.35 10.69
CA ILE A 69 -5.43 -8.40 11.79
C ILE A 69 -5.97 -9.06 13.05
N VAL A 70 -5.10 -9.31 14.02
CA VAL A 70 -5.46 -9.93 15.30
C VAL A 70 -5.71 -8.83 16.32
N LEU A 71 -6.98 -8.68 16.72
CA LEU A 71 -7.45 -7.70 17.71
C LEU A 71 -7.85 -8.35 19.04
N SER A 72 -8.12 -9.65 19.02
CA SER A 72 -8.35 -10.46 20.22
C SER A 72 -7.78 -11.86 20.08
N THR A 73 -7.38 -12.43 21.20
CA THR A 73 -6.99 -13.84 21.32
C THR A 73 -8.06 -14.71 21.98
N ARG A 74 -9.24 -14.14 22.30
CA ARG A 74 -10.34 -14.87 22.93
C ARG A 74 -10.80 -16.03 22.04
N GLY A 75 -10.77 -17.24 22.58
CA GLY A 75 -11.13 -18.46 21.85
C GLY A 75 -10.12 -18.90 20.79
N LEU A 76 -8.95 -18.26 20.71
CA LEU A 76 -7.88 -18.66 19.79
C LEU A 76 -7.09 -19.84 20.36
N GLU A 77 -7.57 -21.05 20.07
CA GLU A 77 -6.98 -22.30 20.52
C GLU A 77 -5.70 -22.64 19.75
N ARG A 78 -5.00 -23.69 20.20
CA ARG A 78 -3.73 -24.14 19.62
C ARG A 78 -3.80 -24.33 18.09
N ARG A 79 -4.88 -24.93 17.58
CA ARG A 79 -5.08 -25.14 16.14
C ARG A 79 -5.15 -23.83 15.36
N GLY A 80 -5.83 -22.81 15.89
CA GLY A 80 -5.89 -21.48 15.29
C GLY A 80 -4.53 -20.78 15.31
N ARG A 81 -3.79 -20.89 16.42
CA ARG A 81 -2.42 -20.37 16.54
C ARG A 81 -1.46 -21.01 15.54
N GLU A 82 -1.47 -22.33 15.43
CA GLU A 82 -0.64 -23.08 14.48
C GLU A 82 -0.98 -22.71 13.02
N ALA A 83 -2.26 -22.49 12.73
CA ALA A 83 -2.72 -22.04 11.41
C ALA A 83 -2.25 -20.61 11.08
N LEU A 84 -2.32 -19.67 12.03
CA LEU A 84 -1.77 -18.32 11.86
C LEU A 84 -0.25 -18.37 11.68
N ALA A 85 0.46 -19.13 12.51
CA ALA A 85 1.90 -19.28 12.41
C ALA A 85 2.30 -19.88 11.04
N SER A 86 1.53 -20.85 10.53
CA SER A 86 1.72 -21.40 9.18
C SER A 86 1.43 -20.37 8.10
N TYR A 87 0.34 -19.60 8.22
CA TYR A 87 -0.01 -18.54 7.29
C TYR A 87 1.11 -17.50 7.15
N VAL A 88 1.66 -17.01 8.27
CA VAL A 88 2.75 -16.04 8.24
C VAL A 88 4.02 -16.66 7.66
N ARG A 89 4.40 -17.88 8.09
CA ARG A 89 5.58 -18.57 7.52
C ARG A 89 5.52 -18.73 6.01
N ASN A 90 4.32 -18.91 5.45
CA ASN A 90 4.08 -19.06 4.01
C ASN A 90 3.92 -17.71 3.26
N GLY A 91 4.43 -16.60 3.79
CA GLY A 91 4.38 -15.29 3.14
C GLY A 91 3.19 -14.40 3.53
N GLY A 92 2.36 -14.83 4.49
CA GLY A 92 1.23 -14.04 4.96
C GLY A 92 1.66 -12.81 5.77
N GLY A 93 0.86 -11.73 5.71
CA GLY A 93 1.04 -10.55 6.53
C GLY A 93 0.13 -10.58 7.75
N VAL A 94 0.68 -10.42 8.96
CA VAL A 94 -0.10 -10.31 10.21
C VAL A 94 0.19 -8.99 10.93
N LEU A 95 -0.87 -8.34 11.38
CA LEU A 95 -0.82 -7.31 12.42
C LEU A 95 -1.37 -7.90 13.71
N VAL A 96 -0.64 -7.75 14.81
CA VAL A 96 -1.18 -7.94 16.15
C VAL A 96 -1.28 -6.59 16.84
N ALA A 97 -2.50 -6.15 17.12
CA ALA A 97 -2.75 -4.96 17.93
C ALA A 97 -2.99 -5.38 19.37
N VAL A 98 -2.01 -5.13 20.25
CA VAL A 98 -2.08 -5.58 21.64
C VAL A 98 -2.99 -4.65 22.42
N GLY A 99 -4.27 -4.99 22.43
CA GLY A 99 -5.31 -4.35 23.20
C GLY A 99 -5.71 -5.12 24.47
N PRO A 100 -6.79 -4.69 25.13
CA PRO A 100 -7.29 -5.32 26.36
C PRO A 100 -7.82 -6.75 26.16
N ASP A 101 -8.16 -7.12 24.93
CA ASP A 101 -8.70 -8.43 24.57
C ASP A 101 -7.63 -9.38 24.00
N VAL A 102 -6.36 -9.00 24.13
CA VAL A 102 -5.18 -9.76 23.69
C VAL A 102 -4.39 -10.26 24.89
N ASP A 103 -4.25 -11.58 24.94
CA ASP A 103 -3.39 -12.28 25.88
C ASP A 103 -1.99 -12.46 25.29
N GLY A 104 -0.98 -11.94 25.99
CA GLY A 104 0.40 -11.92 25.51
C GLY A 104 1.03 -13.31 25.37
N ASP A 105 0.64 -14.27 26.22
CA ASP A 105 1.15 -15.64 26.15
C ASP A 105 0.61 -16.35 24.91
N VAL A 106 -0.64 -16.05 24.53
CA VAL A 106 -1.28 -16.60 23.32
C VAL A 106 -0.65 -16.01 22.06
N VAL A 107 -0.30 -14.72 22.05
CA VAL A 107 0.33 -14.05 20.90
C VAL A 107 1.76 -14.50 20.67
N ALA A 108 2.52 -14.76 21.74
CA ALA A 108 3.91 -15.23 21.63
C ALA A 108 4.01 -16.48 20.72
N ASP A 109 3.03 -17.37 20.82
CA ASP A 109 2.92 -18.59 20.01
C ASP A 109 2.50 -18.34 18.55
N VAL A 110 1.85 -17.22 18.23
CA VAL A 110 1.28 -16.93 16.90
C VAL A 110 2.37 -16.70 15.85
N LEU A 111 3.52 -16.15 16.25
CA LEU A 111 4.65 -15.92 15.32
C LEU A 111 5.54 -17.15 15.15
N GLY A 112 5.28 -18.23 15.89
CA GLY A 112 6.03 -19.47 15.87
C GLY A 112 7.44 -19.36 16.47
N SER A 113 8.27 -20.38 16.24
CA SER A 113 9.58 -20.53 16.88
C SER A 113 10.66 -19.56 16.38
N GLY A 114 10.39 -18.79 15.33
CA GLY A 114 11.36 -17.91 14.68
C GLY A 114 11.63 -16.60 15.42
N SER A 115 10.77 -16.23 16.38
CA SER A 115 10.93 -15.04 17.21
C SER A 115 10.37 -15.28 18.61
N THR A 116 11.11 -14.86 19.64
CA THR A 116 10.62 -14.90 21.03
C THR A 116 9.88 -13.61 21.34
N LEU A 117 8.72 -13.40 20.73
CA LEU A 117 7.88 -12.26 21.07
C LEU A 117 7.40 -12.38 22.52
N ARG A 118 7.63 -11.33 23.30
CA ARG A 118 7.18 -11.16 24.67
C ARG A 118 6.21 -10.00 24.69
N VAL A 119 5.02 -10.25 25.22
CA VAL A 119 3.98 -9.25 25.37
C VAL A 119 3.51 -9.29 26.81
N ALA A 120 3.62 -8.16 27.52
CA ALA A 120 3.16 -8.04 28.89
C ALA A 120 2.20 -6.85 29.02
N THR A 121 0.94 -7.15 29.33
CA THR A 121 -0.11 -6.15 29.60
C THR A 121 -0.26 -5.86 31.10
N ALA A 122 0.26 -6.74 31.98
CA ALA A 122 0.18 -6.59 33.43
C ALA A 122 1.14 -5.52 34.00
N GLY A 123 0.62 -4.76 34.98
CA GLY A 123 1.39 -3.78 35.76
C GLY A 123 1.77 -2.50 34.98
N VAL A 124 1.20 -2.29 33.80
CA VAL A 124 1.37 -1.06 33.03
C VAL A 124 0.61 0.07 33.75
N ARG A 125 1.33 1.13 34.11
CA ARG A 125 0.71 2.34 34.66
C ARG A 125 0.15 3.20 33.52
N PRO A 126 -1.11 3.63 33.61
CA PRO A 126 -1.66 4.59 32.67
C PRO A 126 -0.88 5.90 32.70
N GLY A 127 -0.71 6.53 31.54
CA GLY A 127 -0.09 7.84 31.42
C GLY A 127 0.21 8.17 29.96
N PRO A 128 0.22 9.47 29.61
CA PRO A 128 0.31 9.90 28.22
C PRO A 128 1.66 9.55 27.62
N ARG A 129 1.62 8.82 26.50
CA ARG A 129 2.79 8.46 25.69
C ARG A 129 2.52 8.87 24.26
N ALA A 130 3.52 9.41 23.58
CA ALA A 130 3.39 9.74 22.16
C ALA A 130 4.24 8.81 21.30
N LEU A 131 3.83 8.63 20.05
CA LEU A 131 4.54 7.76 19.09
C LEU A 131 5.71 8.53 18.44
N ALA A 132 6.88 7.93 18.47
CA ALA A 132 8.09 8.41 17.80
C ALA A 132 8.63 7.32 16.86
N PRO A 133 8.56 7.50 15.53
CA PRO A 133 9.18 6.59 14.57
C PRO A 133 10.69 6.47 14.81
N ALA A 134 11.20 5.25 14.82
CA ALA A 134 12.63 4.96 14.94
C ALA A 134 13.31 4.95 13.56
N ASP A 135 12.62 4.50 12.51
CA ASP A 135 13.06 4.58 11.12
C ASP A 135 11.93 5.13 10.22
N VAL A 136 12.03 6.42 9.88
CA VAL A 136 11.04 7.12 9.04
C VAL A 136 11.00 6.64 7.59
N ARG A 137 12.01 5.89 7.13
CA ARG A 137 12.07 5.35 5.76
C ARG A 137 11.27 4.05 5.62
N HIS A 138 10.85 3.45 6.74
CA HIS A 138 10.06 2.25 6.72
C HIS A 138 8.71 2.52 6.01
N PRO A 139 8.23 1.64 5.11
CA PRO A 139 7.04 1.90 4.31
C PRO A 139 5.79 2.29 5.13
N ILE A 140 5.62 1.70 6.33
CA ILE A 140 4.48 2.05 7.22
C ILE A 140 4.46 3.53 7.66
N PHE A 141 5.58 4.24 7.53
CA PHE A 141 5.69 5.67 7.85
C PHE A 141 5.83 6.56 6.61
N GLN A 142 5.73 5.99 5.40
CA GLN A 142 5.96 6.73 4.16
C GLN A 142 5.05 7.96 4.03
N ALA A 143 3.78 7.83 4.40
CA ALA A 143 2.82 8.93 4.41
C ALA A 143 3.19 10.09 5.36
N PHE A 144 4.10 9.86 6.31
CA PHE A 144 4.57 10.84 7.30
C PHE A 144 6.01 11.29 7.08
N ALA A 145 6.69 10.81 6.03
CA ALA A 145 8.11 11.08 5.81
C ALA A 145 8.44 12.58 5.77
N ALA A 146 7.53 13.41 5.25
CA ALA A 146 7.68 14.86 5.20
C ALA A 146 7.53 15.55 6.57
N ASN A 147 6.73 14.98 7.48
CA ASN A 147 6.53 15.53 8.82
C ASN A 147 6.24 14.41 9.85
N PRO A 148 7.26 13.67 10.32
CA PRO A 148 7.06 12.56 11.26
C PRO A 148 6.52 13.01 12.63
N ALA A 149 6.71 14.29 13.00
CA ALA A 149 6.33 14.84 14.29
C ALA A 149 4.80 14.86 14.52
N VAL A 150 3.99 14.76 13.46
CA VAL A 150 2.52 14.67 13.57
C VAL A 150 2.06 13.43 14.33
N LEU A 151 2.85 12.35 14.33
CA LEU A 151 2.58 11.15 15.12
C LEU A 151 2.79 11.38 16.62
N GLY A 152 3.56 12.41 16.98
CA GLY A 152 3.77 12.84 18.36
C GLY A 152 2.58 13.58 18.98
N LEU A 153 1.55 13.93 18.20
CA LEU A 153 0.31 14.55 18.68
C LEU A 153 -0.68 13.52 19.26
N VAL A 154 -0.46 12.24 18.94
CA VAL A 154 -1.29 11.13 19.38
C VAL A 154 -0.89 10.73 20.80
N THR A 155 -1.87 10.49 21.65
CA THR A 155 -1.71 10.07 23.03
C THR A 155 -2.14 8.62 23.22
N PHE A 156 -1.23 7.82 23.76
CA PHE A 156 -1.47 6.45 24.21
C PHE A 156 -1.42 6.42 25.74
N ASP A 157 -2.58 6.27 26.38
CA ASP A 157 -2.70 6.22 27.83
C ASP A 157 -2.31 4.85 28.40
N THR A 158 -2.63 3.78 27.68
CA THR A 158 -2.29 2.40 28.07
C THR A 158 -1.54 1.72 26.93
N VAL A 159 -0.42 1.07 27.23
CA VAL A 159 0.37 0.35 26.22
C VAL A 159 0.92 -0.94 26.80
N ALA A 160 0.92 -2.01 26.03
CA ALA A 160 1.61 -3.24 26.39
C ALA A 160 3.13 -3.05 26.33
N ARG A 161 3.85 -3.75 27.19
CA ARG A 161 5.30 -3.89 27.05
C ARG A 161 5.57 -5.01 26.05
N ILE A 162 6.09 -4.64 24.88
CA ILE A 162 6.45 -5.58 23.82
C ILE A 162 7.97 -5.63 23.63
N GLY A 163 8.47 -6.80 23.31
CA GLY A 163 9.88 -7.03 22.97
C GLY A 163 10.07 -8.41 22.36
N GLY A 164 11.21 -8.67 21.75
CA GLY A 164 11.51 -10.01 21.27
C GLY A 164 12.88 -10.14 20.65
N SER A 165 13.43 -11.34 20.65
CA SER A 165 14.68 -11.63 19.94
C SER A 165 14.46 -11.46 18.43
N ALA A 166 15.40 -10.80 17.76
CA ALA A 166 15.38 -10.59 16.31
C ALA A 166 14.21 -9.73 15.76
N CYS A 167 13.35 -9.15 16.60
CA CYS A 167 12.39 -8.15 16.15
C CYS A 167 13.06 -6.78 16.01
N GLN A 168 12.81 -6.08 14.90
CA GLN A 168 13.21 -4.70 14.68
C GLN A 168 12.20 -3.75 15.32
N THR A 169 12.67 -2.77 16.09
CA THR A 169 11.81 -1.70 16.61
C THR A 169 11.62 -0.62 15.54
N LEU A 170 10.39 -0.47 15.05
CA LEU A 170 10.04 0.52 14.03
C LEU A 170 9.62 1.87 14.63
N ALA A 171 9.01 1.85 15.81
CA ALA A 171 8.68 3.05 16.58
C ALA A 171 8.77 2.80 18.08
N ARG A 172 9.01 3.87 18.83
CA ARG A 172 9.05 3.90 20.29
C ARG A 172 8.01 4.87 20.83
N PHE A 173 7.62 4.67 22.06
CA PHE A 173 6.95 5.71 22.83
C PHE A 173 7.98 6.73 23.33
N THR A 174 7.52 7.93 23.67
CA THR A 174 8.35 8.96 24.33
C THR A 174 8.98 8.51 25.65
N THR A 175 8.46 7.44 26.27
CA THR A 175 9.05 6.77 27.44
C THR A 175 10.24 5.87 27.11
N GLY A 176 10.53 5.63 25.83
CA GLY A 176 11.58 4.73 25.34
C GLY A 176 11.12 3.30 25.07
N ASP A 177 9.97 2.89 25.61
CA ASP A 177 9.34 1.59 25.36
C ASP A 177 9.07 1.37 23.87
N ALA A 178 9.17 0.13 23.38
CA ALA A 178 8.83 -0.18 22.00
C ALA A 178 7.32 -0.01 21.76
N ALA A 179 6.96 0.68 20.67
CA ALA A 179 5.57 0.93 20.29
C ALA A 179 5.15 0.06 19.11
N VAL A 180 6.02 -0.07 18.10
CA VAL A 180 5.79 -0.91 16.93
C VAL A 180 7.03 -1.78 16.72
N LEU A 181 6.81 -3.10 16.68
CA LEU A 181 7.84 -4.07 16.33
C LEU A 181 7.50 -4.73 14.99
N GLU A 182 8.55 -5.00 14.22
CA GLU A 182 8.49 -5.96 13.13
C GLU A 182 9.29 -7.20 13.53
N CYS A 183 8.65 -8.36 13.49
CA CYS A 183 9.28 -9.61 13.88
C CYS A 183 9.45 -10.54 12.67
N PRO A 184 10.60 -11.23 12.56
CA PRO A 184 10.81 -12.22 11.51
C PRO A 184 9.84 -13.38 11.68
N ALA A 185 9.21 -13.80 10.59
CA ALA A 185 8.17 -14.82 10.63
C ALA A 185 8.15 -15.66 9.33
N GLY A 186 9.25 -16.33 9.03
CA GLY A 186 9.43 -17.07 7.77
C GLY A 186 9.49 -16.13 6.56
N ASP A 187 8.75 -16.45 5.51
CA ASP A 187 8.67 -15.62 4.29
C ASP A 187 7.67 -14.45 4.42
N GLY A 188 6.89 -14.41 5.50
CA GLY A 188 5.87 -13.40 5.74
C GLY A 188 6.35 -12.22 6.56
N ARG A 189 5.39 -11.41 7.00
CA ARG A 189 5.63 -10.19 7.78
C ARG A 189 4.72 -10.16 9.00
N ALA A 190 5.30 -9.86 10.16
CA ALA A 190 4.56 -9.73 11.40
C ALA A 190 4.84 -8.37 12.05
N LEU A 191 3.81 -7.53 12.13
CA LEU A 191 3.84 -6.29 12.88
C LEU A 191 3.13 -6.46 14.21
N VAL A 192 3.70 -5.92 15.27
CA VAL A 192 3.11 -5.89 16.61
C VAL A 192 3.01 -4.44 17.06
N LEU A 193 1.79 -3.97 17.29
CA LEU A 193 1.50 -2.68 17.88
C LEU A 193 1.23 -2.86 19.37
N ALA A 194 1.90 -2.08 20.21
CA ALA A 194 1.80 -2.13 21.66
C ALA A 194 0.48 -1.58 22.24
N SER A 195 -0.53 -1.33 21.40
CA SER A 195 -1.83 -0.78 21.80
C SER A 195 -2.94 -1.33 20.90
N ASP A 196 -4.19 -1.11 21.29
CA ASP A 196 -5.33 -1.35 20.41
C ASP A 196 -5.40 -0.35 19.25
N VAL A 197 -6.19 -0.69 18.22
CA VAL A 197 -6.50 0.16 17.05
C VAL A 197 -7.84 0.90 17.20
N GLY A 198 -8.39 0.89 18.41
CA GLY A 198 -9.59 1.62 18.80
C GLY A 198 -9.23 2.80 19.69
N ASN A 199 -10.21 3.27 20.45
CA ASN A 199 -10.05 4.42 21.34
C ASN A 199 -10.09 4.03 22.83
N ARG A 200 -9.81 2.76 23.17
CA ARG A 200 -9.88 2.29 24.56
C ARG A 200 -8.58 2.56 25.31
N TRP A 201 -7.44 2.43 24.63
CA TRP A 201 -6.11 2.65 25.21
C TRP A 201 -5.40 3.91 24.72
N ASN A 202 -5.91 4.54 23.67
CA ASN A 202 -5.28 5.67 23.00
C ASN A 202 -6.32 6.54 22.28
N ASP A 203 -5.92 7.72 21.82
CA ASP A 203 -6.76 8.61 21.01
C ASP A 203 -6.45 8.57 19.51
N PHE A 204 -5.54 7.68 19.05
CA PHE A 204 -5.02 7.67 17.69
C PHE A 204 -6.12 7.70 16.62
N PRO A 205 -7.19 6.89 16.70
CA PRO A 205 -8.26 6.94 15.70
C PRO A 205 -9.02 8.26 15.57
N LEU A 206 -8.87 9.17 16.53
CA LEU A 206 -9.49 10.49 16.51
C LEU A 206 -8.62 11.54 15.79
N HIS A 207 -7.38 11.19 15.43
CA HIS A 207 -6.46 12.06 14.70
C HIS A 207 -6.46 11.75 13.21
N ALA A 208 -6.28 12.79 12.39
CA ALA A 208 -6.22 12.65 10.92
C ALA A 208 -5.08 11.75 10.42
N THR A 209 -4.06 11.53 11.25
CA THR A 209 -2.91 10.66 10.98
C THR A 209 -3.26 9.17 11.02
N PHE A 210 -4.40 8.78 11.61
CA PHE A 210 -4.77 7.36 11.72
C PHE A 210 -5.09 6.71 10.37
N VAL A 211 -5.80 7.43 9.48
CA VAL A 211 -6.17 6.91 8.15
C VAL A 211 -4.94 6.57 7.32
N PRO A 212 -4.00 7.51 7.05
CA PRO A 212 -2.79 7.17 6.30
C PRO A 212 -1.97 6.07 6.98
N PHE A 213 -1.88 6.05 8.32
CA PHE A 213 -1.18 4.99 9.05
C PHE A 213 -1.82 3.60 8.80
N ALA A 214 -3.13 3.50 8.92
CA ALA A 214 -3.87 2.26 8.67
C ALA A 214 -3.66 1.73 7.24
N HIS A 215 -3.69 2.62 6.25
CA HIS A 215 -3.48 2.25 4.85
C HIS A 215 -2.05 1.77 4.60
N GLU A 216 -1.03 2.46 5.13
CA GLU A 216 0.36 2.05 4.94
C GLU A 216 0.67 0.72 5.64
N VAL A 217 0.14 0.50 6.86
CA VAL A 217 0.28 -0.78 7.56
C VAL A 217 -0.36 -1.91 6.77
N VAL A 218 -1.60 -1.74 6.31
CA VAL A 218 -2.29 -2.78 5.54
C VAL A 218 -1.63 -3.01 4.19
N ARG A 219 -1.22 -1.96 3.48
CA ARG A 219 -0.50 -2.06 2.20
C ARG A 219 0.80 -2.85 2.37
N TYR A 220 1.56 -2.52 3.42
CA TYR A 220 2.79 -3.22 3.77
C TYR A 220 2.55 -4.71 4.01
N LEU A 221 1.57 -5.06 4.84
CA LEU A 221 1.24 -6.45 5.16
C LEU A 221 0.67 -7.22 3.97
N ALA A 222 -0.23 -6.60 3.19
CA ALA A 222 -0.83 -7.20 2.01
C ALA A 222 0.20 -7.45 0.90
N SER A 223 1.28 -6.66 0.84
CA SER A 223 2.41 -6.87 -0.08
C SER A 223 3.31 -8.05 0.28
N ALA A 224 3.21 -8.59 1.49
CA ALA A 224 4.03 -9.74 1.92
C ALA A 224 3.80 -10.95 1.01
N ARG A 225 2.56 -11.11 0.55
CA ARG A 225 2.20 -12.11 -0.46
C ARG A 225 1.92 -11.38 -1.76
N VAL A 226 2.78 -11.59 -2.76
CA VAL A 226 2.53 -11.15 -4.14
C VAL A 226 1.29 -11.88 -4.65
N HIS A 227 0.12 -11.34 -4.34
CA HIS A 227 -1.07 -11.55 -5.13
C HIS A 227 -0.72 -10.80 -6.41
N ALA A 228 -0.39 -11.53 -7.48
CA ALA A 228 -0.01 -10.90 -8.74
C ALA A 228 -1.21 -10.11 -9.29
N SER A 229 -1.32 -8.87 -8.83
CA SER A 229 -2.21 -7.83 -9.33
C SER A 229 -1.62 -7.18 -10.57
N GLU A 230 -0.30 -7.30 -10.73
CA GLU A 230 0.47 -6.77 -11.85
C GLU A 230 1.46 -7.84 -12.33
N TYR A 231 1.47 -8.10 -13.64
CA TYR A 231 2.46 -8.93 -14.31
C TYR A 231 3.27 -8.02 -15.22
N LEU A 232 4.59 -8.19 -15.24
CA LEU A 232 5.45 -7.47 -16.19
C LEU A 232 5.18 -7.97 -17.62
N VAL A 233 5.61 -7.18 -18.62
CA VAL A 233 5.57 -7.61 -20.02
C VAL A 233 6.37 -8.91 -20.16
N ALA A 234 5.77 -9.94 -20.76
CA ALA A 234 6.28 -11.32 -20.89
C ALA A 234 6.13 -12.25 -19.66
N ASP A 235 5.53 -11.78 -18.56
CA ASP A 235 5.08 -12.67 -17.48
C ASP A 235 3.65 -13.18 -17.74
N ALA A 236 3.38 -14.39 -17.24
CA ALA A 236 2.06 -14.97 -17.19
C ALA A 236 1.81 -15.60 -15.81
N PRO A 237 0.56 -15.62 -15.33
CA PRO A 237 0.17 -16.36 -14.13
C PRO A 237 0.67 -17.81 -14.14
N ALA A 238 0.99 -18.35 -12.98
CA ALA A 238 1.35 -19.76 -12.85
C ALA A 238 0.25 -20.66 -13.46
N GLY A 239 0.66 -21.59 -14.33
CA GLY A 239 -0.27 -22.48 -15.06
C GLY A 239 -0.87 -21.90 -16.34
N VAL A 240 -0.62 -20.64 -16.68
CA VAL A 240 -1.02 -20.03 -17.97
C VAL A 240 0.14 -20.13 -18.97
N PRO A 241 -0.07 -20.71 -20.16
CA PRO A 241 0.93 -20.70 -21.22
C PRO A 241 1.33 -19.26 -21.59
N ARG A 242 2.64 -19.00 -21.66
CA ARG A 242 3.22 -17.72 -22.11
C ARG A 242 3.15 -17.56 -23.63
N ARG A 243 1.94 -17.63 -24.20
CA ARG A 243 1.69 -17.46 -25.63
C ARG A 243 0.41 -16.65 -25.83
N PRO A 244 0.27 -15.90 -26.94
CA PRO A 244 -0.96 -15.17 -27.22
C PRO A 244 -2.20 -16.07 -27.16
N GLY A 245 -3.23 -15.62 -26.45
CA GLY A 245 -4.49 -16.36 -26.27
C GLY A 245 -5.28 -15.96 -25.03
N VAL A 246 -6.53 -16.42 -24.97
CA VAL A 246 -7.38 -16.28 -23.77
C VAL A 246 -7.39 -17.62 -23.04
N PHE A 247 -6.97 -17.61 -21.79
CA PHE A 247 -6.86 -18.78 -20.93
C PHE A 247 -7.77 -18.64 -19.72
N THR A 248 -8.24 -19.77 -19.21
CA THR A 248 -9.04 -19.83 -17.98
C THR A 248 -8.15 -20.35 -16.85
N LEU A 249 -7.90 -19.50 -15.86
CA LEU A 249 -7.31 -19.87 -14.59
C LEU A 249 -8.40 -20.47 -13.71
N ALA A 250 -8.15 -21.67 -13.18
CA ALA A 250 -8.93 -22.17 -12.04
C ALA A 250 -8.77 -21.19 -10.86
N GLY A 251 -9.84 -20.99 -10.11
CA GLY A 251 -9.76 -20.21 -8.88
C GLY A 251 -8.75 -20.81 -7.91
N ALA A 252 -8.10 -19.98 -7.09
CA ALA A 252 -7.11 -20.44 -6.11
C ALA A 252 -7.68 -21.39 -5.03
N SER A 253 -9.02 -21.53 -4.97
CA SER A 253 -9.76 -22.50 -4.17
C SER A 253 -10.90 -23.10 -5.01
N GLN A 254 -11.46 -24.23 -4.59
CA GLN A 254 -12.61 -24.90 -5.22
C GLN A 254 -13.86 -24.00 -5.29
N SER A 255 -13.96 -22.98 -4.43
CA SER A 255 -15.07 -22.01 -4.42
C SER A 255 -14.74 -20.68 -5.14
N ALA A 256 -13.50 -20.48 -5.60
CA ALA A 256 -13.14 -19.25 -6.31
C ALA A 256 -13.54 -19.34 -7.79
N PRO A 257 -14.19 -18.31 -8.36
CA PRO A 257 -14.62 -18.34 -9.75
C PRO A 257 -13.41 -18.42 -10.68
N ALA A 258 -13.55 -19.24 -11.73
CA ALA A 258 -12.56 -19.33 -12.77
C ALA A 258 -12.34 -17.96 -13.43
N ARG A 259 -11.08 -17.54 -13.56
CA ARG A 259 -10.72 -16.21 -14.08
C ARG A 259 -10.22 -16.33 -15.50
N ARG A 260 -10.71 -15.50 -16.41
CA ARG A 260 -10.18 -15.43 -17.79
C ARG A 260 -9.01 -14.45 -17.84
N VAL A 261 -7.92 -14.87 -18.46
CA VAL A 261 -6.71 -14.08 -18.67
C VAL A 261 -6.40 -14.06 -20.16
N ALA A 262 -6.28 -12.86 -20.73
CA ALA A 262 -5.78 -12.69 -22.09
C ALA A 262 -4.28 -12.41 -22.04
N VAL A 263 -3.49 -13.30 -22.62
CA VAL A 263 -2.07 -13.07 -22.91
C VAL A 263 -2.00 -12.53 -24.32
N ASN A 264 -1.45 -11.33 -24.51
CA ASN A 264 -1.43 -10.66 -25.82
C ASN A 264 -0.02 -10.53 -26.42
N VAL A 265 1.03 -10.87 -25.66
CA VAL A 265 2.42 -10.68 -26.09
C VAL A 265 3.05 -12.04 -26.38
N ASP A 266 3.63 -12.21 -27.57
CA ASP A 266 4.53 -13.32 -27.85
C ASP A 266 5.89 -12.99 -27.21
N PRO A 267 6.43 -13.81 -26.28
CA PRO A 267 7.74 -13.57 -25.69
C PRO A 267 8.86 -13.35 -26.72
N ARG A 268 8.69 -13.87 -27.95
CA ARG A 268 9.61 -13.66 -29.07
C ARG A 268 9.69 -12.21 -29.55
N GLU A 269 8.72 -11.37 -29.24
CA GLU A 269 8.65 -9.97 -29.63
C GLU A 269 9.53 -9.08 -28.72
N ALA A 270 9.82 -9.53 -27.50
CA ALA A 270 10.66 -8.84 -26.51
C ALA A 270 12.07 -9.43 -26.39
N ASP A 271 12.49 -10.29 -27.31
CA ASP A 271 13.81 -10.94 -27.31
C ASP A 271 14.89 -9.99 -27.88
N PRO A 272 15.77 -9.43 -27.04
CA PRO A 272 16.78 -8.47 -27.48
C PRO A 272 17.92 -9.14 -28.27
N SER A 273 18.01 -10.47 -28.28
CA SER A 273 19.06 -11.20 -29.02
C SER A 273 18.89 -11.14 -30.54
N ARG A 274 17.75 -10.64 -31.02
CA ARG A 274 17.41 -10.52 -32.45
C ARG A 274 17.90 -9.22 -33.09
N LEU A 275 18.30 -8.24 -32.29
CA LEU A 275 18.75 -6.95 -32.78
C LEU A 275 20.27 -6.86 -32.62
N SER A 276 20.98 -6.68 -33.73
CA SER A 276 22.42 -6.42 -33.66
C SER A 276 22.69 -5.03 -33.06
N VAL A 277 23.86 -4.85 -32.45
CA VAL A 277 24.26 -3.55 -31.87
C VAL A 277 24.25 -2.46 -32.95
N ASP A 278 24.70 -2.77 -34.16
CA ASP A 278 24.72 -1.83 -35.28
C ASP A 278 23.32 -1.44 -35.74
N GLU A 279 22.40 -2.40 -35.80
CA GLU A 279 21.00 -2.17 -36.15
C GLU A 279 20.28 -1.30 -35.12
N PHE A 280 20.53 -1.55 -33.82
CA PHE A 280 20.05 -0.71 -32.73
C PHE A 280 20.55 0.73 -32.85
N LEU A 281 21.86 0.92 -33.03
CA LEU A 281 22.45 2.25 -33.18
C LEU A 281 21.89 2.99 -34.40
N SER A 282 21.65 2.30 -35.52
CA SER A 282 21.04 2.87 -36.73
C SER A 282 19.58 3.31 -36.54
N ALA A 283 18.85 2.64 -35.65
CA ALA A 283 17.45 2.98 -35.34
C ALA A 283 17.38 4.17 -34.38
N VAL A 284 18.27 4.21 -33.38
CA VAL A 284 18.36 5.31 -32.41
C VAL A 284 18.82 6.62 -33.09
N THR A 285 19.79 6.55 -34.01
CA THR A 285 20.20 7.73 -34.80
C THR A 285 19.07 8.23 -35.69
N ARG A 286 18.36 7.35 -36.39
CA ARG A 286 17.17 7.71 -37.17
C ARG A 286 16.06 8.35 -36.32
N MET A 287 15.82 7.85 -35.11
CA MET A 287 14.85 8.46 -34.19
C MET A 287 15.29 9.84 -33.69
N LYS A 288 16.58 10.02 -33.40
CA LYS A 288 17.15 11.33 -33.02
C LYS A 288 17.00 12.34 -34.16
N ASP A 289 17.25 11.92 -35.40
CA ASP A 289 17.10 12.78 -36.57
C ASP A 289 15.63 13.10 -36.88
N ALA A 290 14.73 12.15 -36.69
CA ALA A 290 13.29 12.38 -36.84
C ALA A 290 12.73 13.35 -35.78
N GLY A 291 13.23 13.30 -34.55
CA GLY A 291 12.86 14.24 -33.47
C GLY A 291 13.39 15.67 -33.68
N LEU A 292 14.46 15.85 -34.46
CA LEU A 292 14.99 17.17 -34.83
C LEU A 292 14.13 17.89 -35.90
N SER A 293 13.34 17.15 -36.68
CA SER A 293 12.48 17.73 -37.72
C SER A 293 11.31 18.57 -37.17
N PRO A 294 10.47 18.10 -36.21
CA PRO A 294 9.40 18.91 -35.65
C PRO A 294 9.95 20.10 -34.86
N ALA A 295 11.05 19.94 -34.11
CA ALA A 295 11.67 21.04 -33.37
C ALA A 295 12.18 22.17 -34.29
N ARG A 296 12.69 21.84 -35.49
CA ARG A 296 13.07 22.85 -36.50
C ARG A 296 11.85 23.54 -37.14
N VAL A 297 10.73 22.84 -37.28
CA VAL A 297 9.48 23.41 -37.82
C VAL A 297 8.85 24.35 -36.78
N GLU A 298 8.80 23.95 -35.52
CA GLU A 298 8.32 24.78 -34.40
C GLU A 298 9.20 26.03 -34.20
N ALA A 299 10.52 25.89 -34.29
CA ALA A 299 11.43 27.04 -34.19
C ALA A 299 11.20 28.08 -35.30
N ARG A 300 10.96 27.63 -36.54
CA ARG A 300 10.62 28.54 -37.65
C ARG A 300 9.26 29.22 -37.47
N GLN A 301 8.26 28.49 -36.98
CA GLN A 301 6.94 29.08 -36.70
C GLN A 301 7.02 30.15 -35.59
N GLN A 302 7.83 29.93 -34.55
CA GLN A 302 8.06 30.93 -33.51
C GLN A 302 8.80 32.18 -34.01
N GLU A 303 9.78 32.04 -34.92
CA GLU A 303 10.46 33.19 -35.53
C GLU A 303 9.47 34.05 -36.35
N ASP A 304 8.59 33.42 -37.14
CA ASP A 304 7.58 34.14 -37.94
C ASP A 304 6.55 34.88 -37.07
N GLU A 305 6.13 34.30 -35.94
CA GLU A 305 5.21 34.95 -34.99
C GLU A 305 5.85 36.15 -34.27
N GLN A 306 7.15 36.12 -34.00
CA GLN A 306 7.85 37.21 -33.31
C GLN A 306 7.94 38.50 -34.14
N HIS A 307 8.00 38.40 -35.47
CA HIS A 307 8.07 39.58 -36.34
C HIS A 307 6.72 40.32 -36.50
N LEU A 308 5.59 39.61 -36.34
CA LEU A 308 4.24 40.19 -36.48
C LEU A 308 3.94 41.28 -35.44
N TRP A 309 4.39 41.09 -34.20
CA TRP A 309 4.21 42.08 -33.14
C TRP A 309 4.92 43.40 -33.47
N LEU A 310 6.04 43.35 -34.20
CA LEU A 310 6.87 44.52 -34.48
C LEU A 310 6.18 45.40 -35.51
N TYR A 311 5.53 44.77 -36.50
CA TYR A 311 4.68 45.46 -37.47
C TYR A 311 3.43 46.06 -36.81
N LEU A 312 2.79 45.34 -35.89
CA LEU A 312 1.65 45.88 -35.12
C LEU A 312 2.05 47.09 -34.27
N LEU A 313 3.21 47.02 -33.61
CA LEU A 313 3.74 48.11 -32.79
C LEU A 313 4.08 49.33 -33.67
N ALA A 314 4.70 49.12 -34.83
CA ALA A 314 4.98 50.18 -35.80
C ALA A 314 3.69 50.86 -36.31
N ILE A 315 2.66 50.09 -36.65
CA ILE A 315 1.35 50.61 -37.07
C ILE A 315 0.72 51.44 -35.96
N MET A 316 0.75 50.96 -34.72
CA MET A 316 0.20 51.68 -33.56
C MET A 316 0.91 53.02 -33.34
N THR A 317 2.25 53.05 -33.43
CA THR A 317 3.00 54.31 -33.31
C THR A 317 2.66 55.30 -34.42
N ILE A 318 2.44 54.83 -35.65
CA ILE A 318 2.01 55.69 -36.77
C ILE A 318 0.62 56.26 -36.52
N ALA A 319 -0.32 55.43 -36.04
CA ALA A 319 -1.68 55.86 -35.71
C ALA A 319 -1.69 56.94 -34.62
N LEU A 320 -0.93 56.74 -33.54
CA LEU A 320 -0.76 57.72 -32.46
C LEU A 320 -0.16 59.05 -32.94
N ALA A 321 0.83 59.00 -33.82
CA ALA A 321 1.41 60.21 -34.41
C ALA A 321 0.39 60.96 -35.29
N LEU A 322 -0.41 60.23 -36.08
CA LEU A 322 -1.47 60.81 -36.90
C LEU A 322 -2.58 61.44 -36.05
N GLU A 323 -3.02 60.76 -35.00
CA GLU A 323 -3.99 61.31 -34.05
C GLU A 323 -3.47 62.58 -33.38
N GLY A 324 -2.20 62.60 -32.96
CA GLY A 324 -1.57 63.78 -32.38
C GLY A 324 -1.56 64.99 -33.35
N VAL A 325 -1.25 64.75 -34.63
CA VAL A 325 -1.26 65.82 -35.65
C VAL A 325 -2.67 66.31 -35.96
N ILE A 326 -3.66 65.41 -35.99
CA ILE A 326 -5.06 65.79 -36.21
C ILE A 326 -5.59 66.60 -35.02
N ALA A 327 -5.34 66.15 -33.78
CA ALA A 327 -5.75 66.85 -32.57
C ALA A 327 -5.13 68.26 -32.48
N ALA A 328 -3.88 68.43 -32.90
CA ALA A 328 -3.21 69.72 -32.95
C ALA A 328 -3.75 70.69 -34.01
N LYS A 329 -4.50 70.20 -35.02
CA LYS A 329 -5.13 71.03 -36.06
C LYS A 329 -6.59 71.39 -35.77
N THR A 330 -7.19 70.82 -34.74
CA THR A 330 -8.59 71.04 -34.34
C THR A 330 -8.77 71.88 -33.08
N VAL A 331 -7.73 72.59 -32.65
CA VAL A 331 -7.78 73.62 -31.58
C VAL A 331 -7.47 74.99 -32.19
#